data_AF-A0A529XJZ8-F1
#
_entry.id   AF-A0A529XJZ8-F1
#
_cell.length_a   1.000
_cell.length_b   1.000
_cell.length_c   1.000
_cell.angle_alpha   90.00
_cell.angle_beta   90.00
_cell.angle_gamma   90.00
#
_symmetry.space_group_name_H-M   'P 1'
#
loop_
_entity.id
_entity.type
_entity.pdbx_description
1 polymer ?
#
loop_
_entity_poly.entity_id
_entity_poly.type
_entity_poly.pdbx_seq_one_letter_code
_entity_poly.pdbx_strand_id
1 'polypeptide(L)'
;TLVTTGRVERPVLESDADGEDYLKASLRSHHYREFRRLKRRLADLGKLEHIVARGPDEIRHAIESFLTLEAAGWKGRERTAMAIDRYRAAFAREAVHRLAEQDMCRIHLLTLDGRAIGCLVVFVEAGVAYTWKTAYDETLSAYSPGTLLMIEVTKQHLDDPNIVMTDSCAVPDHPVMSRLWSERKPMGTLVVGLTPDADRLARQAASQLHLYRETRNMARLLRNRMRSLLKRR
;
A
#
# COMPACT_ATOMS: atom_id res chain seq x y z
N THR A 1 -19.03 -28.04 -0.93
CA THR A 1 -18.43 -27.59 0.35
C THR A 1 -17.74 -26.24 0.20
N LEU A 2 -17.87 -25.36 1.20
CA LEU A 2 -17.12 -24.10 1.31
C LEU A 2 -16.41 -24.06 2.67
N VAL A 3 -15.08 -23.90 2.66
CA VAL A 3 -14.27 -23.77 3.88
C VAL A 3 -13.52 -22.45 3.86
N THR A 4 -13.52 -21.72 4.98
CA THR A 4 -12.71 -20.50 5.13
C THR A 4 -11.47 -20.79 5.96
N THR A 5 -10.31 -20.30 5.53
CA THR A 5 -9.03 -20.44 6.25
C THR A 5 -8.22 -19.15 6.23
N GLY A 6 -7.26 -19.03 7.16
CA GLY A 6 -6.34 -17.89 7.22
C GLY A 6 -7.04 -16.54 7.41
N ARG A 7 -8.00 -16.50 8.33
CA ARG A 7 -8.74 -15.28 8.68
C ARG A 7 -7.81 -14.26 9.34
N VAL A 8 -7.87 -13.02 8.90
CA VAL A 8 -7.10 -11.90 9.46
C VAL A 8 -7.91 -10.61 9.37
N GLU A 9 -7.61 -9.65 10.24
CA GLU A 9 -8.19 -8.30 10.20
C GLU A 9 -7.25 -7.34 9.46
N ARG A 10 -7.68 -6.82 8.31
CA ARG A 10 -6.85 -5.87 7.54
C ARG A 10 -7.30 -4.43 7.81
N PRO A 11 -6.36 -3.47 8.00
CA PRO A 11 -6.70 -2.05 8.02
C PRO A 11 -7.36 -1.60 6.72
N VAL A 12 -8.50 -0.92 6.83
CA VAL A 12 -9.19 -0.25 5.73
C VAL A 12 -9.53 1.19 6.15
N LEU A 13 -9.75 2.08 5.18
CA LEU A 13 -10.28 3.42 5.40
C LEU A 13 -11.74 3.42 4.96
N GLU A 14 -12.66 3.62 5.88
CA GLU A 14 -14.11 3.64 5.63
C GLU A 14 -14.76 4.54 6.70
N SER A 15 -14.89 5.84 6.40
CA SER A 15 -15.35 6.84 7.36
C SER A 15 -15.95 8.04 6.65
N ASP A 16 -16.93 8.69 7.30
CA ASP A 16 -17.54 9.95 6.84
C ASP A 16 -16.86 11.19 7.47
N ALA A 17 -15.79 11.00 8.23
CA ALA A 17 -15.07 12.09 8.89
C ALA A 17 -14.18 12.85 7.91
N ASP A 18 -14.03 14.17 8.13
CA ASP A 18 -12.99 14.97 7.47
C ASP A 18 -11.60 14.38 7.72
N GLY A 19 -10.72 14.46 6.71
CA GLY A 19 -9.40 13.82 6.77
C GLY A 19 -8.51 14.29 7.93
N GLU A 20 -8.54 15.56 8.32
CA GLU A 20 -7.77 16.04 9.48
C GLU A 20 -8.36 15.54 10.80
N ASP A 21 -9.68 15.56 10.93
CA ASP A 21 -10.36 15.07 12.13
C ASP A 21 -10.18 13.56 12.30
N TYR A 22 -10.30 12.81 11.21
CA TYR A 22 -10.03 11.38 11.18
C TYR A 22 -8.59 11.06 11.63
N LEU A 23 -7.59 11.72 11.04
CA LEU A 23 -6.18 11.49 11.38
C LEU A 23 -5.85 11.89 12.83
N LYS A 24 -6.46 12.96 13.34
CA LYS A 24 -6.30 13.40 14.72
C LYS A 24 -6.92 12.40 15.71
N ALA A 25 -8.01 11.75 15.33
CA ALA A 25 -8.67 10.71 16.13
C ALA A 25 -7.91 9.37 16.08
N SER A 26 -7.41 8.96 14.91
CA SER A 26 -6.72 7.67 14.73
C SER A 26 -5.29 7.68 15.27
N LEU A 27 -4.58 8.80 15.17
CA LEU A 27 -3.20 8.92 15.62
C LEU A 27 -3.09 9.35 17.08
N ARG A 28 -2.12 8.74 17.79
CA ARG A 28 -1.66 9.28 19.08
C ARG A 28 -1.13 10.70 18.89
N SER A 29 -1.41 11.60 19.85
CA SER A 29 -1.10 13.03 19.73
C SER A 29 0.38 13.36 19.50
N HIS A 30 1.31 12.51 19.92
CA HIS A 30 2.74 12.69 19.62
C HIS A 30 3.08 12.34 18.18
N HIS A 31 2.49 11.29 17.59
CA HIS A 31 2.69 10.95 16.18
C HIS A 31 2.07 11.99 15.26
N TYR A 32 0.86 12.48 15.57
CA TYR A 32 0.21 13.54 14.80
C TYR A 32 1.09 14.81 14.75
N ARG A 33 1.60 15.26 15.90
CA ARG A 33 2.55 16.38 15.98
C ARG A 33 3.85 16.10 15.22
N GLU A 34 4.36 14.88 15.29
CA GLU A 34 5.59 14.48 14.61
C GLU A 34 5.46 14.55 13.09
N PHE A 35 4.40 13.97 12.51
CA PHE A 35 4.21 14.01 11.06
C PHE A 35 4.02 15.43 10.54
N ARG A 36 3.32 16.30 11.29
CA ARG A 36 3.23 17.73 10.96
C ARG A 36 4.59 18.43 11.04
N ARG A 37 5.47 18.04 11.96
CA ARG A 37 6.85 18.55 12.04
C ARG A 37 7.67 18.07 10.84
N LEU A 38 7.59 16.78 10.49
CA LEU A 38 8.31 16.21 9.34
C LEU A 38 7.85 16.84 8.03
N LYS A 39 6.54 17.04 7.83
CA LYS A 39 5.99 17.72 6.64
C LYS A 39 6.56 19.13 6.50
N ARG A 40 6.58 19.92 7.59
CA ARG A 40 7.17 21.27 7.58
C ARG A 40 8.65 21.25 7.23
N ARG A 41 9.44 20.41 7.92
CA ARG A 41 10.87 20.29 7.65
C ARG A 41 11.20 19.85 6.23
N LEU A 42 10.36 19.00 5.64
CA LEU A 42 10.50 18.59 4.26
C LEU A 42 10.16 19.73 3.28
N ALA A 43 9.14 20.52 3.61
CA ALA A 43 8.78 21.73 2.86
C ALA A 43 9.80 22.88 3.01
N ASP A 44 10.62 22.89 4.07
CA ASP A 44 11.72 23.83 4.21
C ASP A 44 12.84 23.58 3.17
N LEU A 45 12.88 22.39 2.55
CA LEU A 45 13.86 22.04 1.53
C LEU A 45 13.47 22.52 0.12
N GLY A 46 12.20 22.86 -0.10
CA GLY A 46 11.67 23.18 -1.43
C GLY A 46 10.14 23.07 -1.50
N LYS A 47 9.58 23.28 -2.68
CA LYS A 47 8.13 23.26 -2.91
C LYS A 47 7.58 21.82 -2.79
N LEU A 48 6.96 21.52 -1.66
CA LEU A 48 6.34 20.22 -1.38
C LEU A 48 4.86 20.22 -1.82
N GLU A 49 4.51 19.32 -2.74
CA GLU A 49 3.15 19.21 -3.29
C GLU A 49 2.66 17.75 -3.29
N HIS A 50 1.35 17.57 -3.13
CA HIS A 50 0.66 16.30 -3.37
C HIS A 50 -0.15 16.42 -4.66
N ILE A 51 0.08 15.50 -5.58
CA ILE A 51 -0.54 15.50 -6.91
C ILE A 51 -1.20 14.13 -7.11
N VAL A 52 -2.38 14.12 -7.74
CA VAL A 52 -3.07 12.89 -8.14
C VAL A 52 -3.16 12.85 -9.65
N ALA A 53 -2.43 11.93 -10.27
CA ALA A 53 -2.61 11.62 -11.68
C ALA A 53 -3.87 10.75 -11.84
N ARG A 54 -4.76 11.14 -12.76
CA ARG A 54 -6.03 10.46 -13.05
C ARG A 54 -6.21 10.20 -14.54
N GLY A 55 -5.84 11.15 -15.39
CA GLY A 55 -5.97 11.02 -16.84
C GLY A 55 -4.94 10.06 -17.45
N PRO A 56 -5.22 9.43 -18.61
CA PRO A 56 -4.29 8.48 -19.25
C PRO A 56 -2.87 9.04 -19.46
N ASP A 57 -2.74 10.29 -19.90
CA ASP A 57 -1.44 10.93 -20.10
C ASP A 57 -0.70 11.21 -18.79
N GLU A 58 -1.40 11.69 -17.76
CA GLU A 58 -0.82 11.92 -16.44
C GLU A 58 -0.33 10.61 -15.83
N ILE A 59 -1.15 9.56 -15.94
CA ILE A 59 -0.83 8.22 -15.45
C ILE A 59 0.39 7.65 -16.19
N ARG A 60 0.47 7.83 -17.51
CA ARG A 60 1.62 7.42 -18.33
C ARG A 60 2.92 8.06 -17.86
N HIS A 61 2.90 9.30 -17.39
CA HIS A 61 4.09 9.95 -16.81
C HIS A 61 4.34 9.53 -15.34
N ALA A 62 3.28 9.41 -14.55
CA ALA A 62 3.37 9.08 -13.13
C ALA A 62 3.86 7.64 -12.90
N ILE A 63 3.54 6.69 -13.78
CA ILE A 63 4.02 5.31 -13.67
C ILE A 63 5.54 5.21 -13.89
N GLU A 64 6.14 6.03 -14.76
CA GLU A 64 7.59 6.07 -14.91
C GLU A 64 8.28 6.65 -13.67
N SER A 65 7.66 7.63 -13.02
CA SER A 65 8.12 8.15 -11.72
C SER A 65 8.10 7.05 -10.65
N PHE A 66 7.03 6.25 -10.59
CA PHE A 66 6.95 5.09 -9.71
C PHE A 66 8.07 4.08 -10.00
N LEU A 67 8.24 3.66 -11.26
CA LEU A 67 9.22 2.65 -11.65
C LEU A 67 10.66 3.10 -11.32
N THR A 68 10.95 4.38 -11.55
CA THR A 68 12.24 4.99 -11.20
C THR A 68 12.49 4.95 -9.69
N LEU A 69 11.53 5.38 -8.88
CA LEU A 69 11.64 5.32 -7.42
C LEU A 69 11.75 3.88 -6.91
N GLU A 70 10.99 2.94 -7.48
CA GLU A 70 11.01 1.54 -7.06
C GLU A 70 12.36 0.87 -7.38
N ALA A 71 12.95 1.19 -8.53
CA ALA A 71 14.27 0.71 -8.94
C ALA A 71 15.40 1.25 -8.05
N ALA A 72 15.32 2.51 -7.61
CA ALA A 72 16.32 3.14 -6.75
C ALA A 72 16.24 2.70 -5.27
N GLY A 73 15.04 2.32 -4.80
CA GLY A 73 14.79 2.00 -3.40
C GLY A 73 15.17 0.57 -2.95
N TRP A 74 14.72 0.20 -1.74
CA TRP A 74 14.99 -1.09 -1.08
C TRP A 74 14.58 -2.30 -1.92
N LYS A 75 13.52 -2.19 -2.71
CA LYS A 75 13.08 -3.26 -3.62
C LYS A 75 14.03 -3.45 -4.79
N GLY A 76 14.66 -2.37 -5.25
CA GLY A 76 15.74 -2.41 -6.22
C GLY A 76 16.93 -3.21 -5.70
N ARG A 77 17.36 -2.89 -4.47
CA ARG A 77 18.47 -3.60 -3.80
C ARG A 77 18.16 -5.06 -3.46
N GLU A 78 16.88 -5.40 -3.24
CA GLU A 78 16.44 -6.78 -3.03
C GLU A 78 16.09 -7.53 -4.33
N ARG A 79 16.28 -6.92 -5.51
CA ARG A 79 15.90 -7.49 -6.84
C ARG A 79 14.41 -7.87 -6.96
N THR A 80 13.54 -7.20 -6.21
CA THR A 80 12.09 -7.44 -6.21
C THR A 80 11.27 -6.28 -6.79
N ALA A 81 11.92 -5.18 -7.17
CA ALA A 81 11.28 -4.09 -7.90
C ALA A 81 10.71 -4.59 -9.23
N MET A 82 9.53 -4.12 -9.61
CA MET A 82 8.92 -4.48 -10.90
C MET A 82 9.77 -3.96 -12.05
N ALA A 83 10.47 -2.84 -11.86
CA ALA A 83 11.39 -2.25 -12.83
C ALA A 83 12.64 -3.11 -13.13
N ILE A 84 13.03 -4.05 -12.26
CA ILE A 84 14.23 -4.88 -12.46
C ILE A 84 14.01 -5.98 -13.49
N ASP A 85 12.75 -6.37 -13.70
CA ASP A 85 12.36 -7.35 -14.71
C ASP A 85 11.59 -6.62 -15.82
N ARG A 86 12.19 -6.57 -17.03
CA ARG A 86 11.58 -5.89 -18.19
C ARG A 86 10.15 -6.34 -18.47
N TYR A 87 9.82 -7.62 -18.21
CA TYR A 87 8.49 -8.15 -18.45
C TYR A 87 7.49 -7.65 -17.39
N ARG A 88 7.92 -7.52 -16.14
CA ARG A 88 7.08 -6.95 -15.07
C ARG A 88 6.85 -5.46 -15.25
N ALA A 89 7.87 -4.73 -15.71
CA ALA A 89 7.74 -3.31 -16.04
C ALA A 89 6.76 -3.10 -17.20
N ALA A 90 6.88 -3.88 -18.27
CA ALA A 90 5.95 -3.84 -19.40
C ALA A 90 4.51 -4.19 -18.97
N PHE A 91 4.34 -5.25 -18.18
CA PHE A 91 3.04 -5.61 -17.61
C PHE A 91 2.45 -4.49 -16.75
N ALA A 92 3.24 -3.87 -15.87
CA ALA A 92 2.78 -2.79 -15.01
C ALA A 92 2.31 -1.57 -15.81
N ARG A 93 3.06 -1.17 -16.84
CA ARG A 93 2.67 -0.08 -17.74
C ARG A 93 1.37 -0.39 -18.45
N GLU A 94 1.26 -1.56 -19.07
CA GLU A 94 0.07 -1.96 -19.83
C GLU A 94 -1.17 -2.04 -18.93
N ALA A 95 -1.05 -2.67 -17.76
CA ALA A 95 -2.16 -2.79 -16.82
C ALA A 95 -2.63 -1.43 -16.31
N VAL A 96 -1.70 -0.56 -15.90
CA VAL A 96 -2.02 0.78 -15.40
C VAL A 96 -2.63 1.66 -16.50
N HIS A 97 -2.11 1.58 -17.73
CA HIS A 97 -2.65 2.34 -18.86
C HIS A 97 -4.10 1.94 -19.19
N ARG A 98 -4.36 0.63 -19.33
CA ARG A 98 -5.73 0.13 -19.61
C ARG A 98 -6.73 0.47 -18.50
N LEU A 99 -6.29 0.42 -17.24
CA LEU A 99 -7.15 0.82 -16.12
C LEU A 99 -7.39 2.33 -16.09
N ALA A 100 -6.42 3.15 -16.51
CA ALA A 100 -6.61 4.59 -16.63
C ALA A 100 -7.61 4.99 -17.72
N GLU A 101 -7.64 4.27 -18.85
CA GLU A 101 -8.65 4.46 -19.92
C GLU A 101 -10.09 4.26 -19.41
N GLN A 102 -10.26 3.48 -18.34
CA GLN A 102 -11.55 3.21 -17.70
C GLN A 102 -11.78 4.03 -16.42
N ASP A 103 -10.92 5.01 -16.15
CA ASP A 103 -10.95 5.82 -14.92
C ASP A 103 -10.81 4.99 -13.63
N MET A 104 -10.11 3.85 -13.70
CA MET A 104 -9.90 2.89 -12.61
C MET A 104 -8.49 2.92 -12.01
N CYS A 105 -7.67 3.90 -12.37
CA CYS A 105 -6.32 4.04 -11.83
C CYS A 105 -6.05 5.47 -11.38
N ARG A 106 -5.46 5.60 -10.19
CA ARG A 106 -4.88 6.85 -9.67
C ARG A 106 -3.43 6.61 -9.31
N ILE A 107 -2.59 7.61 -9.55
CA ILE A 107 -1.23 7.61 -9.02
C ILE A 107 -1.03 8.87 -8.18
N HIS A 108 -0.86 8.67 -6.88
CA HIS A 108 -0.58 9.75 -5.95
C HIS A 108 0.93 9.98 -5.88
N LEU A 109 1.33 11.23 -6.03
CA LEU A 109 2.72 11.68 -6.03
C LEU A 109 2.89 12.68 -4.88
N LEU A 110 3.94 12.48 -4.09
CA LEU A 110 4.49 13.53 -3.24
C LEU A 110 5.72 14.08 -3.95
N THR A 111 5.71 15.35 -4.32
CA THR A 111 6.78 15.98 -5.10
C THR A 111 7.50 17.07 -4.31
N LEU A 112 8.81 17.18 -4.48
CA LEU A 112 9.64 18.26 -3.96
C LEU A 112 10.31 18.97 -5.15
N ASP A 113 10.00 20.25 -5.36
CA ASP A 113 10.43 21.03 -6.53
C ASP A 113 10.12 20.31 -7.87
N GLY A 114 8.93 19.73 -7.97
CA GLY A 114 8.48 18.97 -9.14
C GLY A 114 9.06 17.56 -9.28
N ARG A 115 10.06 17.16 -8.47
CA ARG A 115 10.59 15.79 -8.45
C ARG A 115 9.74 14.90 -7.55
N ALA A 116 9.27 13.76 -8.06
CA ALA A 116 8.60 12.75 -7.24
C ALA A 116 9.55 12.16 -6.18
N ILE A 117 9.16 12.28 -4.91
CA ILE A 117 9.88 11.72 -3.74
C ILE A 117 9.05 10.64 -3.03
N GLY A 118 7.77 10.53 -3.36
CA GLY A 118 6.87 9.46 -2.93
C GLY A 118 5.88 9.17 -4.03
N CYS A 119 5.54 7.90 -4.22
CA CYS A 119 4.56 7.47 -5.19
C CYS A 119 3.71 6.30 -4.66
N LEU A 120 2.41 6.34 -4.94
CA LEU A 120 1.45 5.28 -4.65
C LEU A 120 0.54 5.06 -5.85
N VAL A 121 0.56 3.85 -6.41
CA VAL A 121 -0.40 3.40 -7.42
C VAL A 121 -1.62 2.81 -6.72
N VAL A 122 -2.80 3.32 -7.08
CA VAL A 122 -4.09 2.93 -6.54
C VAL A 122 -4.99 2.48 -7.71
N PHE A 123 -5.71 1.38 -7.52
CA PHE A 123 -6.78 0.97 -8.41
C PHE A 123 -8.13 1.26 -7.78
N VAL A 124 -9.10 1.67 -8.58
CA VAL A 124 -10.45 2.01 -8.12
C VAL A 124 -11.45 1.19 -8.91
N GLU A 125 -12.32 0.47 -8.22
CA GLU A 125 -13.37 -0.36 -8.81
C GLU A 125 -14.59 -0.32 -7.88
N ALA A 126 -15.77 -0.04 -8.43
CA ALA A 126 -17.04 -0.08 -7.71
C ALA A 126 -17.03 0.61 -6.32
N GLY A 127 -16.42 1.80 -6.24
CA GLY A 127 -16.32 2.58 -5.00
C GLY A 127 -15.21 2.13 -4.04
N VAL A 128 -14.38 1.14 -4.41
CA VAL A 128 -13.28 0.64 -3.58
C VAL A 128 -11.94 1.00 -4.19
N ALA A 129 -11.11 1.71 -3.42
CA ALA A 129 -9.74 1.99 -3.74
C ALA A 129 -8.79 0.91 -3.16
N TYR A 130 -7.83 0.45 -3.94
CA TYR A 130 -6.86 -0.58 -3.55
C TYR A 130 -5.44 -0.04 -3.65
N THR A 131 -4.75 0.10 -2.52
CA THR A 131 -3.39 0.65 -2.51
C THR A 131 -2.37 -0.40 -2.96
N TRP A 132 -2.20 -0.53 -4.28
CA TRP A 132 -1.45 -1.63 -4.91
C TRP A 132 0.05 -1.60 -4.62
N LYS A 133 0.71 -0.47 -4.92
CA LYS A 133 2.17 -0.36 -4.85
C LYS A 133 2.62 1.02 -4.43
N THR A 134 3.50 1.06 -3.45
CA THR A 134 4.19 2.29 -3.01
C THR A 134 5.70 2.21 -3.20
N ALA A 135 6.31 3.35 -3.50
CA ALA A 135 7.74 3.60 -3.53
C ALA A 135 8.02 5.02 -3.01
N TYR A 136 9.21 5.25 -2.46
CA TYR A 136 9.64 6.57 -2.01
C TYR A 136 11.15 6.72 -2.12
N ASP A 137 11.62 7.96 -2.12
CA ASP A 137 13.03 8.30 -2.12
C ASP A 137 13.64 8.08 -0.73
N GLU A 138 14.49 7.08 -0.62
CA GLU A 138 15.08 6.69 0.65
C GLU A 138 16.18 7.62 1.15
N THR A 139 16.75 8.45 0.27
CA THR A 139 17.68 9.50 0.67
C THR A 139 17.00 10.52 1.59
N LEU A 140 15.66 10.63 1.49
CA LEU A 140 14.81 11.47 2.33
C LEU A 140 14.10 10.68 3.43
N SER A 141 14.52 9.45 3.73
CA SER A 141 13.87 8.59 4.74
C SER A 141 13.75 9.22 6.13
N ALA A 142 14.65 10.13 6.50
CA ALA A 142 14.58 10.91 7.74
C ALA A 142 13.30 11.75 7.86
N TYR A 143 12.65 12.08 6.75
CA TYR A 143 11.41 12.85 6.69
C TYR A 143 10.15 11.97 6.58
N SER A 144 10.31 10.65 6.47
CA SER A 144 9.21 9.69 6.28
C SER A 144 8.27 9.97 5.09
N PRO A 145 8.79 10.20 3.86
CA PRO A 145 7.98 10.60 2.70
C PRO A 145 6.85 9.61 2.38
N GLY A 146 7.06 8.31 2.54
CA GLY A 146 6.00 7.32 2.35
C GLY A 146 4.83 7.45 3.32
N THR A 147 5.09 7.80 4.59
CA THR A 147 4.02 8.05 5.57
C THR A 147 3.32 9.37 5.30
N LEU A 148 4.08 10.42 4.94
CA LEU A 148 3.51 11.71 4.55
C LEU A 148 2.60 11.58 3.32
N LEU A 149 3.02 10.82 2.30
CA LEU A 149 2.19 10.51 1.14
C LEU A 149 0.89 9.81 1.57
N MET A 150 0.97 8.80 2.44
CA MET A 150 -0.24 8.09 2.90
C MET A 150 -1.19 8.96 3.72
N ILE A 151 -0.67 9.98 4.43
CA ILE A 151 -1.51 10.98 5.10
C ILE A 151 -2.29 11.81 4.09
N GLU A 152 -1.64 12.28 3.02
CA GLU A 152 -2.35 13.04 1.96
C GLU A 152 -3.33 12.15 1.19
N VAL A 153 -2.96 10.89 0.93
CA VAL A 153 -3.87 9.89 0.33
C VAL A 153 -5.10 9.66 1.21
N THR A 154 -4.91 9.55 2.53
CA THR A 154 -6.03 9.35 3.48
C THR A 154 -7.04 10.49 3.38
N LYS A 155 -6.56 11.73 3.36
CA LYS A 155 -7.42 12.91 3.20
C LYS A 155 -8.13 12.90 1.85
N GLN A 156 -7.37 12.73 0.76
CA GLN A 156 -7.95 12.75 -0.58
C GLN A 156 -8.99 11.65 -0.78
N HIS A 157 -8.79 10.46 -0.22
CA HIS A 157 -9.74 9.35 -0.33
C HIS A 157 -11.02 9.57 0.49
N LEU A 158 -10.93 10.24 1.65
CA LEU A 158 -12.13 10.62 2.43
C LEU A 158 -12.91 11.75 1.75
N ASP A 159 -12.22 12.63 1.03
CA ASP A 159 -12.83 13.75 0.29
C ASP A 159 -13.36 13.35 -1.10
N ASP A 160 -12.99 12.18 -1.63
CA ASP A 160 -13.39 11.74 -2.97
C ASP A 160 -14.74 11.00 -2.95
N PRO A 161 -15.82 11.58 -3.50
CA PRO A 161 -17.14 10.95 -3.48
C PRO A 161 -17.21 9.64 -4.31
N ASN A 162 -16.20 9.34 -5.12
CA ASN A 162 -16.12 8.08 -5.86
C ASN A 162 -15.47 6.95 -5.05
N ILE A 163 -14.98 7.23 -3.84
CA ILE A 163 -14.33 6.24 -2.97
C ILE A 163 -15.17 6.10 -1.69
N VAL A 164 -15.79 4.94 -1.54
CA VAL A 164 -16.53 4.55 -0.33
C VAL A 164 -15.60 3.88 0.69
N MET A 165 -14.63 3.10 0.20
CA MET A 165 -13.67 2.40 1.06
C MET A 165 -12.30 2.35 0.39
N THR A 166 -11.24 2.42 1.19
CA THR A 166 -9.88 2.07 0.75
C THR A 166 -9.36 0.81 1.44
N ASP A 167 -9.03 -0.21 0.67
CA ASP A 167 -8.30 -1.39 1.13
C ASP A 167 -6.79 -1.11 1.08
N SER A 168 -6.12 -1.25 2.23
CA SER A 168 -4.68 -1.01 2.36
C SER A 168 -3.83 -2.03 1.59
N CYS A 169 -4.43 -3.15 1.18
CA CYS A 169 -3.76 -4.34 0.67
C CYS A 169 -2.56 -4.80 1.52
N ALA A 170 -2.50 -4.34 2.77
CA ALA A 170 -1.37 -4.52 3.65
C ALA A 170 -1.55 -5.78 4.48
N VAL A 171 -0.46 -6.17 5.14
CA VAL A 171 -0.54 -7.17 6.20
C VAL A 171 -1.27 -6.57 7.42
N PRO A 172 -1.95 -7.40 8.23
CA PRO A 172 -2.74 -6.95 9.38
C PRO A 172 -2.04 -5.96 10.31
N ASP A 173 -0.77 -6.24 10.65
CA ASP A 173 0.04 -5.45 11.58
C ASP A 173 1.01 -4.49 10.87
N HIS A 174 0.62 -3.98 9.69
CA HIS A 174 1.48 -3.06 8.95
C HIS A 174 1.70 -1.76 9.74
N PRO A 175 2.95 -1.39 10.08
CA PRO A 175 3.25 -0.39 11.11
C PRO A 175 2.74 1.02 10.81
N VAL A 176 2.51 1.34 9.54
CA VAL A 176 1.92 2.62 9.10
C VAL A 176 0.39 2.51 9.03
N MET A 177 -0.14 1.64 8.16
CA MET A 177 -1.58 1.46 7.95
C MET A 177 -2.37 1.19 9.23
N SER A 178 -1.91 0.27 10.09
CA SER A 178 -2.62 -0.07 11.32
C SER A 178 -2.67 1.09 12.34
N ARG A 179 -1.85 2.14 12.15
CA ARG A 179 -1.86 3.38 12.95
C ARG A 179 -2.68 4.49 12.30
N LEU A 180 -2.60 4.63 10.98
CA LEU A 180 -3.33 5.68 10.25
C LEU A 180 -4.81 5.37 10.16
N TRP A 181 -5.16 4.10 9.92
CA TRP A 181 -6.52 3.69 9.66
C TRP A 181 -7.06 2.84 10.81
N SER A 182 -8.23 3.22 11.32
CA SER A 182 -8.85 2.64 12.52
C SER A 182 -9.68 1.41 12.18
N GLU A 183 -10.35 1.41 11.03
CA GLU A 183 -11.28 0.37 10.64
C GLU A 183 -10.54 -0.93 10.29
N ARG A 184 -11.22 -2.06 10.50
CA ARG A 184 -10.69 -3.40 10.24
C ARG A 184 -11.73 -4.18 9.46
N LYS A 185 -11.28 -4.84 8.38
CA LYS A 185 -12.13 -5.68 7.55
C LYS A 185 -11.64 -7.13 7.60
N PRO A 186 -12.53 -8.10 7.84
CA PRO A 186 -12.15 -9.50 7.89
C PRO A 186 -11.77 -9.99 6.49
N MET A 187 -10.55 -10.48 6.37
CA MET A 187 -10.00 -11.09 5.17
C MET A 187 -9.83 -12.59 5.41
N GLY A 188 -10.01 -13.41 4.37
CA GLY A 188 -9.82 -14.85 4.48
C GLY A 188 -9.61 -15.49 3.11
N THR A 189 -9.27 -16.78 3.11
CA THR A 189 -9.19 -17.58 1.88
C THR A 189 -10.32 -18.59 1.88
N LEU A 190 -11.11 -18.55 0.81
CA LEU A 190 -12.19 -19.49 0.57
C LEU A 190 -11.65 -20.68 -0.23
N VAL A 191 -11.88 -21.88 0.27
CA VAL A 191 -11.64 -23.14 -0.43
C VAL A 191 -12.99 -23.70 -0.82
N VAL A 192 -13.24 -23.76 -2.13
CA VAL A 192 -14.50 -24.21 -2.71
C VAL A 192 -14.31 -25.61 -3.29
N GLY A 193 -15.05 -26.58 -2.75
CA GLY A 193 -15.15 -27.91 -3.35
C GLY A 193 -16.09 -27.86 -4.54
N LEU A 194 -15.59 -28.21 -5.73
CA LEU A 194 -16.32 -28.12 -7.00
C LEU A 194 -17.17 -29.37 -7.31
N THR A 195 -17.10 -30.41 -6.46
CA THR A 195 -17.90 -31.64 -6.58
C THR A 195 -18.63 -31.96 -5.26
N PRO A 196 -19.73 -32.75 -5.29
CA PRO A 196 -20.50 -33.10 -4.10
C PRO A 196 -19.67 -33.75 -2.98
N ASP A 197 -18.73 -34.63 -3.32
CA ASP A 197 -17.93 -35.41 -2.35
C ASP A 197 -16.61 -34.74 -1.94
N ALA A 198 -16.39 -33.48 -2.32
CA ALA A 198 -15.13 -32.78 -2.08
C ALA A 198 -14.91 -32.30 -0.64
N ASP A 199 -15.78 -32.62 0.32
CA ASP A 199 -15.75 -32.03 1.67
C ASP A 199 -14.42 -32.27 2.39
N ARG A 200 -13.99 -33.54 2.44
CA ARG A 200 -12.73 -33.93 3.08
C ARG A 200 -11.53 -33.27 2.41
N LEU A 201 -11.49 -33.25 1.08
CA LEU A 201 -10.39 -32.65 0.31
C LEU A 201 -10.32 -31.14 0.50
N ALA A 202 -11.47 -30.45 0.50
CA ALA A 202 -11.55 -29.01 0.72
C ALA A 202 -11.06 -28.63 2.12
N ARG A 203 -11.45 -29.39 3.16
CA ARG A 203 -10.96 -29.18 4.53
C ARG A 203 -9.46 -29.44 4.64
N GLN A 204 -8.96 -30.51 4.03
CA GLN A 204 -7.53 -30.83 4.04
C GLN A 204 -6.70 -29.73 3.36
N ALA A 205 -7.13 -29.25 2.19
CA ALA A 205 -6.49 -28.13 1.51
C ALA A 205 -6.51 -26.84 2.35
N ALA A 206 -7.64 -26.54 3.00
CA ALA A 206 -7.76 -25.39 3.89
C ALA A 206 -6.78 -25.46 5.09
N SER A 207 -6.60 -26.63 5.69
CA SER A 207 -5.62 -26.86 6.76
C SER A 207 -4.18 -26.72 6.29
N GLN A 208 -3.84 -27.26 5.11
CA GLN A 208 -2.50 -27.13 4.53
C GLN A 208 -2.15 -25.66 4.22
N LEU A 209 -3.10 -24.90 3.67
CA LEU A 209 -2.92 -23.47 3.40
C LEU A 209 -2.69 -22.66 4.68
N HIS A 210 -3.37 -23.02 5.78
CA HIS A 210 -3.17 -22.38 7.08
C HIS A 210 -1.74 -22.60 7.59
N LEU A 211 -1.31 -23.87 7.65
CA LEU A 211 0.03 -24.27 8.11
C LEU A 211 1.13 -23.63 7.27
N TYR A 212 0.98 -23.60 5.94
CA TYR A 212 1.94 -22.97 5.05
C TYR A 212 2.08 -21.47 5.28
N ARG A 213 0.98 -20.77 5.60
CA ARG A 213 1.02 -19.34 5.93
C ARG A 213 1.72 -19.07 7.25
N GLU A 214 1.43 -19.85 8.29
CA GLU A 214 2.06 -19.69 9.61
C GLU A 214 3.56 -19.94 9.55
N THR A 215 3.98 -21.02 8.92
CA THR A 215 5.40 -21.35 8.71
C THR A 215 6.13 -20.27 7.91
N ARG A 216 5.53 -19.77 6.81
CA ARG A 216 6.11 -18.66 6.03
C ARG A 216 6.21 -17.37 6.85
N ASN A 217 5.21 -17.06 7.68
CA ASN A 217 5.25 -15.89 8.56
C ASN A 217 6.35 -16.00 9.61
N MET A 218 6.51 -17.16 10.25
CA MET A 218 7.60 -17.42 11.19
C MET A 218 8.97 -17.28 10.52
N ALA A 219 9.15 -17.88 9.34
CA ALA A 219 10.39 -17.76 8.57
C ALA A 219 10.71 -16.29 8.22
N ARG A 220 9.70 -15.50 7.83
CA ARG A 220 9.86 -14.06 7.57
C ARG A 220 10.30 -13.29 8.83
N LEU A 221 9.68 -13.55 9.98
CA LEU A 221 10.03 -12.91 11.25
C LEU A 221 11.46 -13.26 11.70
N LEU A 222 11.84 -14.53 11.61
CA LEU A 222 13.20 -15.00 11.91
C LEU A 222 14.22 -14.33 11.00
N ARG A 223 13.97 -14.29 9.68
CA ARG A 223 14.82 -13.60 8.70
C ARG A 223 15.01 -12.12 9.05
N ASN A 224 13.93 -11.42 9.39
CA ASN A 224 13.98 -10.01 9.73
C ASN A 224 14.78 -9.78 11.04
N ARG A 225 14.60 -10.65 12.03
CA ARG A 225 15.34 -10.61 13.30
C ARG A 225 16.84 -10.84 13.07
N MET A 226 17.22 -11.85 12.29
CA MET A 226 18.61 -12.11 11.92
C MET A 226 19.25 -10.94 11.17
N ARG A 227 18.55 -10.36 10.19
CA ARG A 227 19.04 -9.16 9.48
C ARG A 227 19.21 -7.95 10.40
N SER A 228 18.33 -7.76 11.39
CA SER A 228 18.44 -6.66 12.35
C SER A 228 19.65 -6.80 13.28
N LEU A 229 20.03 -8.04 13.62
CA LEU A 229 21.22 -8.34 14.42
C LEU A 229 22.50 -8.12 13.60
N LEU A 230 22.49 -8.51 12.32
CA LEU A 230 23.63 -8.32 11.41
C LEU A 230 23.89 -6.85 11.06
N LYS A 231 22.86 -5.99 11.03
CA LYS A 231 23.00 -4.53 10.83
C LYS A 231 23.49 -3.75 12.06
N ARG A 232 23.56 -4.40 13.24
CA ARG A 232 24.05 -3.80 14.50
C ARG A 232 25.54 -4.07 14.76
N ARG A 233 26.24 -4.72 13.83
CA ARG A 233 27.70 -4.85 13.79
C ARG A 233 28.22 -4.01 12.63
#